data_AF-A0AAF0HRR2-F1
#
_entry.id   AF-A0AAF0HRR2-F1
#
_cell.length_a   1.000
_cell.length_b   1.000
_cell.length_c   1.000
_cell.angle_alpha   90.00
_cell.angle_beta   90.00
_cell.angle_gamma   90.00
#
_symmetry.space_group_name_H-M   'P 1'
#
loop_
_entity.id
_entity.type
_entity.pdbx_description
1 polymer ?
#
loop_
_entity_poly.entity_id
_entity_poly.type
_entity_poly.pdbx_seq_one_letter_code
_entity_poly.pdbx_strand_id
1 'polypeptide(L)'
;MKPNEYAQAQGWDSMIRIMVVGCLFLSAFMAVCSAIVLSILADSGDAILLRSAFLVFGTLAFTAGLAFRKIDRLTWKHWSVICLLAAPGAIYMLVH
;
A
#
# COMPACT_ATOMS: atom_id res chain seq x y z
N MET A 1 10.59 28.76 -14.93
CA MET A 1 11.40 27.70 -14.29
C MET A 1 12.57 27.37 -15.19
N LYS A 2 13.75 27.19 -14.62
CA LYS A 2 14.96 26.80 -15.35
C LYS A 2 14.91 25.30 -15.68
N PRO A 3 15.56 24.82 -16.77
CA PRO A 3 15.49 23.41 -17.20
C PRO A 3 15.88 22.38 -16.13
N ASN A 4 16.77 22.76 -15.21
CA ASN A 4 17.17 21.96 -14.05
C ASN A 4 16.05 21.78 -13.01
N GLU A 5 15.16 22.75 -12.85
CA GLU A 5 14.03 22.69 -11.91
C GLU A 5 12.95 21.71 -12.40
N TYR A 6 12.74 21.62 -13.72
CA TYR A 6 11.83 20.64 -14.33
C TYR A 6 12.33 19.21 -14.17
N ALA A 7 13.63 18.98 -14.38
CA ALA A 7 14.24 17.66 -14.21
C ALA A 7 14.20 17.19 -12.74
N GLN A 8 14.40 18.11 -11.78
CA GLN A 8 14.24 17.79 -10.36
C GLN A 8 12.79 17.45 -10.02
N ALA A 9 11.81 18.28 -10.41
CA ALA A 9 10.40 18.03 -10.12
C ALA A 9 9.93 16.66 -10.64
N GLN A 10 10.33 16.30 -11.86
CA GLN A 10 9.99 15.02 -12.47
C GLN A 10 10.67 13.82 -11.75
N GLY A 11 11.90 14.02 -11.25
CA GLY A 11 12.60 13.04 -10.41
C GLY A 11 11.91 12.81 -9.06
N TRP A 12 11.46 13.89 -8.41
CA TRP A 12 10.70 13.82 -7.15
C TRP A 12 9.36 13.10 -7.33
N ASP A 13 8.60 13.42 -8.39
CA ASP A 13 7.33 12.75 -8.67
C ASP A 13 7.51 11.24 -8.92
N SER A 14 8.59 10.86 -9.62
CA SER A 14 8.93 9.46 -9.87
C SER A 14 9.31 8.72 -8.59
N MET A 15 10.12 9.35 -7.74
CA MET A 15 10.54 8.79 -6.44
C MET A 15 9.34 8.59 -5.51
N ILE A 16 8.46 9.58 -5.42
CA ILE A 16 7.23 9.52 -4.61
C ILE A 16 6.34 8.37 -5.08
N ARG A 17 6.15 8.21 -6.40
CA ARG A 17 5.33 7.13 -6.96
C ARG A 17 5.90 5.75 -6.59
N ILE A 18 7.21 5.56 -6.70
CA ILE A 18 7.87 4.30 -6.32
C ILE A 18 7.67 4.02 -4.83
N MET A 19 7.85 5.05 -3.98
CA MET A 19 7.69 4.91 -2.53
C MET A 19 6.26 4.52 -2.16
N VAL A 20 5.27 5.20 -2.74
CA VAL A 20 3.84 4.91 -2.55
C VAL A 20 3.50 3.48 -2.96
N VAL A 21 3.94 3.07 -4.15
CA VAL A 21 3.70 1.70 -4.64
C VAL A 21 4.39 0.70 -3.70
N GLY A 22 5.63 0.97 -3.28
CA GLY A 22 6.35 0.14 -2.31
C GLY A 22 5.58 -0.06 -1.01
N CYS A 23 5.06 1.02 -0.41
CA CYS A 23 4.27 0.94 0.83
C CYS A 23 2.97 0.16 0.64
N LEU A 24 2.27 0.33 -0.49
CA LEU A 24 1.04 -0.43 -0.78
C LEU A 24 1.31 -1.93 -0.93
N PHE A 25 2.39 -2.30 -1.63
CA PHE A 25 2.80 -3.70 -1.76
C PHE A 25 3.23 -4.29 -0.41
N LEU A 26 3.94 -3.53 0.43
CA LEU A 26 4.33 -3.96 1.76
C LEU A 26 3.11 -4.19 2.67
N SER A 27 2.15 -3.26 2.67
CA SER A 27 0.86 -3.42 3.35
C SER A 27 0.13 -4.69 2.89
N ALA A 28 0.08 -4.93 1.57
CA ALA A 28 -0.56 -6.11 1.02
C ALA A 28 0.13 -7.41 1.47
N PHE A 29 1.47 -7.43 1.42
CA PHE A 29 2.27 -8.57 1.85
C PHE A 29 2.06 -8.87 3.35
N MET A 30 2.09 -7.85 4.21
CA MET A 30 1.82 -8.02 5.64
C MET A 30 0.43 -8.58 5.91
N ALA A 31 -0.60 -8.09 5.21
CA ALA A 31 -1.96 -8.58 5.38
C ALA A 31 -2.08 -10.07 5.00
N VAL A 32 -1.41 -10.49 3.92
CA VAL A 32 -1.34 -11.90 3.52
C VAL A 32 -0.59 -12.74 4.56
N CYS A 33 0.57 -12.26 5.05
CA CYS A 33 1.31 -12.95 6.11
C CYS A 33 0.47 -13.12 7.38
N SER A 34 -0.21 -12.06 7.83
CA SER A 34 -1.11 -12.11 8.99
C SER A 34 -2.26 -13.11 8.77
N ALA A 35 -2.84 -13.16 7.57
CA ALA A 35 -3.88 -14.13 7.23
C ALA A 35 -3.37 -15.59 7.26
N ILE A 36 -2.12 -15.83 6.84
CA ILE A 36 -1.49 -17.16 6.92
C ILE A 36 -1.26 -17.55 8.39
N VAL A 37 -0.71 -16.66 9.21
CA VAL A 37 -0.47 -16.91 10.63
C VAL A 37 -1.79 -17.21 11.35
N LEU A 38 -2.84 -16.42 11.10
CA LEU A 38 -4.18 -16.64 11.66
C LEU A 38 -4.77 -17.99 11.24
N SER A 39 -4.54 -18.43 10.00
CA SER A 39 -4.97 -19.74 9.52
C SER A 39 -4.34 -20.91 10.28
N ILE A 40 -3.19 -20.71 10.91
CA ILE A 40 -2.44 -21.75 11.62
C ILE A 40 -2.75 -21.68 13.13
N LEU A 41 -2.94 -20.47 13.67
CA LEU A 41 -3.07 -20.25 15.11
C LEU A 41 -4.50 -20.33 15.65
N ALA A 42 -5.53 -20.08 14.83
CA ALA A 42 -6.89 -19.94 15.35
C ALA A 42 -7.96 -20.42 14.35
N ASP A 43 -8.84 -21.30 14.83
CA ASP A 43 -9.98 -21.85 14.08
C ASP A 43 -11.34 -21.30 14.60
N SER A 44 -11.31 -20.19 15.34
CA SER A 44 -12.53 -19.52 15.84
C SER A 44 -13.22 -18.73 14.71
N GLY A 45 -14.55 -18.58 14.81
CA GLY A 45 -15.33 -17.81 13.83
C GLY A 45 -14.83 -16.37 13.64
N ASP A 46 -14.38 -15.72 14.72
CA ASP A 46 -13.78 -14.39 14.68
C ASP A 46 -12.43 -14.37 13.95
N ALA A 47 -11.61 -15.41 14.10
CA ALA A 47 -10.34 -15.53 13.40
C ALA A 47 -10.52 -15.72 11.89
N ILE A 48 -11.57 -16.44 11.47
CA ILE A 48 -11.94 -16.60 10.05
C ILE A 48 -12.39 -15.25 9.46
N LEU A 49 -13.22 -14.50 10.19
CA LEU A 49 -13.64 -13.14 9.82
C LEU A 49 -12.43 -12.20 9.69
N LEU A 50 -11.51 -12.24 10.66
CA LEU A 50 -10.32 -11.40 10.64
C LEU A 50 -9.36 -11.79 9.50
N ARG A 51 -9.17 -13.09 9.25
CA ARG A 51 -8.37 -13.61 8.15
C ARG A 51 -8.93 -13.15 6.79
N SER A 52 -10.24 -13.30 6.60
CA SER A 52 -10.89 -12.88 5.35
C SER A 52 -10.80 -11.36 5.17
N ALA A 53 -10.95 -10.56 6.24
CA ALA A 53 -10.74 -9.12 6.19
C ALA A 53 -9.30 -8.75 5.77
N PHE A 54 -8.28 -9.44 6.30
CA PHE A 54 -6.90 -9.24 5.89
C PHE A 54 -6.64 -9.62 4.42
N LEU A 55 -7.23 -10.72 3.93
CA LEU A 55 -7.10 -11.12 2.53
C LEU A 55 -7.75 -10.11 1.58
N VAL A 56 -8.94 -9.60 1.93
CA VAL A 56 -9.62 -8.55 1.17
C VAL A 56 -8.79 -7.27 1.18
N PHE A 57 -8.30 -6.86 2.35
CA PHE A 57 -7.45 -5.68 2.48
C PHE A 57 -6.17 -5.82 1.64
N GLY A 58 -5.49 -6.96 1.71
CA GLY A 58 -4.27 -7.21 0.93
C GLY A 58 -4.52 -7.18 -0.58
N THR A 59 -5.65 -7.74 -1.02
CA THR A 59 -6.06 -7.71 -2.44
C THR A 59 -6.36 -6.29 -2.90
N LEU A 60 -7.03 -5.49 -2.07
CA LEU A 60 -7.33 -4.07 -2.37
C LEU A 60 -6.04 -3.24 -2.43
N ALA A 61 -5.14 -3.39 -1.47
CA ALA A 61 -3.86 -2.67 -1.44
C ALA A 61 -2.98 -3.03 -2.65
N PHE A 62 -2.93 -4.31 -3.02
CA PHE A 62 -2.19 -4.78 -4.20
C PHE A 62 -2.78 -4.24 -5.51
N THR A 63 -4.11 -4.34 -5.67
CA THR A 63 -4.82 -3.84 -6.86
C THR A 63 -4.67 -2.32 -6.97
N ALA A 64 -4.76 -1.60 -5.86
CA ALA A 64 -4.50 -0.17 -5.81
C ALA A 64 -3.06 0.16 -6.23
N GLY A 65 -2.05 -0.58 -5.74
CA GLY A 65 -0.65 -0.42 -6.18
C GLY A 65 -0.47 -0.60 -7.68
N LEU A 66 -1.12 -1.60 -8.29
CA LEU A 66 -1.10 -1.82 -9.74
C LEU A 66 -1.83 -0.70 -10.51
N ALA A 67 -2.96 -0.22 -10.00
CA ALA A 67 -3.70 0.89 -10.60
C ALA A 67 -2.88 2.18 -10.58
N PHE A 68 -2.24 2.49 -9.45
CA PHE A 68 -1.40 3.70 -9.31
C PHE A 68 -0.15 3.68 -10.17
N ARG A 69 0.39 2.51 -10.48
CA ARG A 69 1.50 2.38 -11.43
C ARG A 69 1.14 2.93 -12.81
N LYS A 70 -0.13 2.83 -13.24
CA LYS A 70 -0.61 3.22 -14.58
C LYS A 70 -1.19 4.63 -14.65
N ILE A 71 -1.38 5.33 -13.53
CA ILE A 71 -2.04 6.65 -13.51
C ILE A 71 -0.98 7.76 -13.66
N ASP A 72 -1.07 8.57 -14.71
CA ASP A 72 -0.13 9.68 -14.95
C ASP A 72 -0.30 10.86 -13.98
N ARG A 73 -1.55 11.16 -13.55
CA ARG A 73 -1.84 12.25 -12.60
C ARG A 73 -2.62 11.74 -11.38
N LEU A 74 -1.98 11.75 -10.22
CA LEU A 74 -2.65 11.48 -8.94
C LEU A 74 -3.43 12.72 -8.49
N THR A 75 -4.75 12.61 -8.43
CA THR A 75 -5.60 13.64 -7.80
C THR A 75 -5.63 13.49 -6.28
N TRP A 76 -6.08 14.53 -5.57
CA TRP A 76 -6.20 14.53 -4.09
C TRP A 76 -7.00 13.35 -3.53
N LYS A 77 -7.99 12.84 -4.27
CA LYS A 77 -8.79 11.66 -3.86
C LYS A 77 -7.97 10.38 -3.85
N HIS A 78 -7.05 10.24 -4.80
CA HIS A 78 -6.13 9.09 -4.87
C HIS A 78 -5.19 9.07 -3.67
N TRP A 79 -4.70 10.25 -3.28
CA TRP A 79 -3.84 10.41 -2.11
C TRP A 79 -4.50 9.97 -0.81
N SER A 80 -5.78 10.30 -0.58
CA SER A 80 -6.51 9.81 0.60
C SER A 80 -6.59 8.29 0.66
N VAL A 81 -6.88 7.64 -0.48
CA VAL A 81 -6.96 6.17 -0.58
C VAL A 81 -5.59 5.52 -0.37
N ILE A 82 -4.54 6.11 -0.94
CA ILE A 82 -3.15 5.67 -0.74
C ILE A 82 -2.80 5.73 0.74
N CYS A 83 -3.02 6.87 1.41
CA CYS A 83 -2.69 7.02 2.82
C CYS A 83 -3.43 5.99 3.69
N LEU A 84 -4.70 5.70 3.39
CA LEU A 84 -5.48 4.70 4.12
C LEU A 84 -4.91 3.28 3.96
N LEU A 85 -4.57 2.88 2.73
CA LEU A 85 -4.10 1.52 2.41
C LEU A 85 -2.61 1.32 2.70
N ALA A 86 -1.81 2.38 2.63
CA ALA A 86 -0.38 2.36 2.91
C ALA A 86 -0.06 2.52 4.40
N ALA A 87 -0.99 3.03 5.22
CA ALA A 87 -0.77 3.25 6.66
C ALA A 87 -0.22 2.02 7.40
N PRO A 88 -0.73 0.78 7.21
CA PRO A 88 -0.18 -0.38 7.88
C PRO A 88 1.29 -0.67 7.52
N GLY A 89 1.64 -0.60 6.24
CA GLY A 89 3.02 -0.78 5.77
C GLY A 89 3.95 0.37 6.15
N ALA A 90 3.44 1.60 6.20
CA ALA A 90 4.20 2.76 6.66
C ALA A 90 4.48 2.70 8.17
N ILE A 91 3.50 2.30 8.98
CA ILE A 91 3.69 2.06 10.42
C ILE A 91 4.75 0.98 10.63
N TYR A 92 4.74 -0.09 9.85
CA TYR A 92 5.77 -1.13 9.93
C TYR A 92 7.19 -0.58 9.71
N MET A 93 7.41 0.22 8.66
CA MET A 93 8.72 0.85 8.42
C MET A 93 9.13 1.89 9.48
N LEU A 94 8.17 2.45 10.22
CA LEU A 94 8.46 3.43 11.28
C LEU A 94 8.71 2.77 12.64
N VAL A 95 8.14 1.59 12.87
CA VAL A 95 8.22 0.85 14.12
C VAL A 95 9.39 -0.15 14.13
N HIS A 96 9.92 -0.51 12.96
CA HIS A 96 11.04 -1.44 12.77
C HIS A 96 12.07 -0.87 11.80
#